data_AF-A0A7S2K4N9-F1
#
_entry.id   AF-A0A7S2K4N9-F1
#
_cell.length_a   1.000
_cell.length_b   1.000
_cell.length_c   1.000
_cell.angle_alpha   90.00
_cell.angle_beta   90.00
_cell.angle_gamma   90.00
#
_symmetry.space_group_name_H-M   'P 1'
#
loop_
_entity.id
_entity.type
_entity.pdbx_description
1 polymer ?
#
loop_
_entity_poly.entity_id
_entity_poly.type
_entity_poly.pdbx_seq_one_letter_code
_entity_poly.pdbx_strand_id
1 'polypeptide(L)'
;VSVPLVFFGAYAGFRRPPVDLPVKVSQIPRAIPEQSWFSKPLFTSLVGGILPFGAVFTELFFIMSSLWLHQFYYLFGFLGLVLVILLVTCAEISIALTYFQLTAEDYTWWWTSFFA
;
A
#
# COMPACT_ATOMS: atom_id res chain seq x y z
N VAL A 1 15.55 -2.14 22.56
CA VAL A 1 16.58 -3.19 22.65
C VAL A 1 16.06 -4.43 21.92
N SER A 2 16.46 -4.61 20.66
CA SER A 2 15.91 -5.60 19.71
C SER A 2 16.78 -6.86 19.57
N VAL A 3 17.58 -7.15 20.60
CA VAL A 3 18.66 -8.14 20.56
C VAL A 3 18.20 -9.55 20.18
N PRO A 4 17.08 -10.11 20.69
CA PRO A 4 16.68 -11.46 20.31
C PRO A 4 16.24 -11.57 18.84
N LEU A 5 15.57 -10.53 18.32
CA LEU A 5 15.11 -10.52 16.93
C LEU A 5 16.28 -10.41 15.95
N VAL A 6 17.32 -9.65 16.31
CA VAL A 6 18.57 -9.53 15.52
C VAL A 6 19.32 -10.85 15.47
N PHE A 7 19.44 -11.55 16.60
CA PHE A 7 20.08 -12.87 16.63
C PHE A 7 19.34 -13.90 15.78
N PHE A 8 18.00 -13.90 15.86
CA PHE A 8 17.18 -14.82 15.07
C PHE A 8 17.27 -14.52 13.57
N GLY A 9 17.22 -13.23 13.19
CA GLY A 9 17.41 -12.77 11.82
C GLY A 9 18.80 -13.11 11.27
N ALA A 10 19.86 -12.91 12.07
CA ALA A 10 21.22 -13.26 11.69
C ALA A 10 21.39 -14.77 11.49
N TYR A 11 20.90 -15.59 12.43
CA TYR A 11 20.96 -17.05 12.35
C TYR A 11 20.22 -17.58 11.11
N ALA A 12 19.04 -17.03 10.80
CA ALA A 12 18.30 -17.37 9.59
C ALA A 12 19.01 -16.90 8.31
N GLY A 13 19.62 -15.71 8.34
CA GLY A 13 20.36 -15.11 7.21
C GLY A 13 21.61 -15.90 6.85
N PHE A 14 22.41 -16.32 7.82
CA PHE A 14 23.64 -17.09 7.59
C PHE A 14 23.39 -18.49 7.00
N ARG A 15 22.17 -19.03 7.14
CA ARG A 15 21.80 -20.34 6.59
C ARG A 15 21.25 -20.26 5.17
N ARG A 16 20.94 -19.07 4.65
CA ARG A 16 20.45 -18.93 3.28
C ARG A 16 21.63 -18.75 2.33
N PRO A 17 21.60 -19.39 1.15
CA PRO A 17 22.58 -19.12 0.11
C PRO A 17 22.50 -17.63 -0.29
N PRO A 18 23.63 -17.03 -0.71
CA PRO A 18 23.63 -15.67 -1.22
C PRO A 18 22.64 -15.56 -2.38
N VAL A 19 21.88 -14.46 -2.40
CA VAL A 19 20.91 -14.20 -3.47
C VAL A 19 21.69 -13.94 -4.75
N ASP A 20 21.58 -14.85 -5.71
CA ASP A 20 22.13 -14.66 -7.04
C ASP A 20 21.34 -13.54 -7.74
N LEU A 21 22.00 -12.41 -7.95
CA LEU A 21 21.41 -11.32 -8.71
C LEU A 21 21.36 -11.74 -10.19
N PRO A 22 20.17 -11.76 -10.83
CA PRO A 22 20.01 -12.24 -12.20
C PRO A 22 20.71 -11.33 -13.23
N VAL A 23 21.19 -10.15 -12.84
CA VAL A 23 21.78 -9.14 -13.73
C VAL A 23 22.94 -8.43 -13.03
N LYS A 24 23.99 -8.09 -13.80
CA LYS A 24 25.05 -7.18 -13.36
C LYS A 24 24.45 -5.81 -13.01
N VAL A 25 24.55 -5.41 -11.76
CA VAL A 25 24.15 -4.07 -11.31
C VAL A 25 25.19 -3.04 -11.76
N SER A 26 24.73 -1.99 -12.43
CA SER A 26 25.55 -0.80 -12.69
C SER A 26 25.70 -0.01 -11.39
N GLN A 27 26.89 0.52 -11.12
CA GLN A 27 27.13 1.42 -9.98
C GLN A 27 26.43 2.78 -10.14
N ILE A 28 26.05 3.14 -11.37
CA ILE A 28 25.39 4.41 -11.70
C ILE A 28 23.88 4.13 -11.88
N PRO A 29 23.00 4.80 -11.13
CA PRO A 29 21.55 4.68 -11.32
C PRO A 29 21.19 5.18 -12.72
N ARG A 30 20.35 4.42 -13.42
CA ARG A 30 19.86 4.81 -14.75
C ARG A 30 19.00 6.06 -14.61
N ALA A 31 19.14 7.02 -15.53
CA ALA A 31 18.30 8.21 -15.54
C ALA A 31 16.84 7.81 -15.76
N ILE A 32 15.93 8.38 -14.96
CA ILE A 32 14.49 8.16 -15.07
C ILE A 32 14.01 8.90 -16.33
N PRO A 33 13.31 8.24 -17.27
CA PRO A 33 12.76 8.91 -18.45
C PRO A 33 11.71 9.96 -18.05
N GLU A 34 11.40 10.88 -18.95
CA GLU A 34 10.35 11.87 -18.70
C GLU A 34 9.00 11.18 -18.46
N GLN A 35 8.49 11.31 -17.24
CA GLN A 35 7.21 10.74 -16.82
C GLN A 35 6.05 11.51 -17.47
N SER A 36 5.03 10.78 -17.94
CA SER A 36 3.79 11.39 -18.42
C SER A 36 3.10 12.20 -17.31
N TRP A 37 2.29 13.20 -17.68
CA TRP A 37 1.61 14.06 -16.69
C TRP A 37 0.74 13.26 -15.68
N PHE A 38 0.17 12.15 -16.14
CA PHE A 38 -0.67 11.26 -15.33
C PHE A 38 0.13 10.36 -14.37
N SER A 39 1.42 10.15 -14.60
CA SER A 39 2.30 9.38 -13.69
C SER A 39 2.77 10.18 -12.49
N LYS A 40 2.43 11.47 -12.38
CA LYS A 40 2.84 12.28 -11.22
C LYS A 40 2.28 11.67 -9.93
N PRO A 41 3.09 11.54 -8.86
CA PRO A 41 2.69 10.86 -7.63
C PRO A 41 1.46 11.49 -6.96
N LEU A 42 1.31 12.81 -7.07
CA LEU A 42 0.14 13.52 -6.54
C LEU A 42 -1.14 13.23 -7.32
N PHE A 43 -1.04 13.08 -8.64
CA PHE A 43 -2.20 12.79 -9.49
C PHE A 43 -2.65 11.35 -9.31
N THR A 44 -1.71 10.42 -9.30
CA THR A 44 -1.97 8.99 -9.06
C THR A 44 -2.55 8.72 -7.67
N SER A 45 -2.03 9.36 -6.62
CA SER A 45 -2.57 9.28 -5.25
C SER A 45 -4.00 9.85 -5.16
N LEU A 46 -4.28 11.00 -5.77
CA LEU A 46 -5.63 11.57 -5.79
C LEU A 46 -6.64 10.67 -6.50
N VAL A 47 -6.27 10.09 -7.65
CA VAL A 47 -7.16 9.20 -8.41
C VAL A 47 -7.33 7.85 -7.70
N GLY A 48 -6.26 7.30 -7.12
CA GLY A 48 -6.30 6.07 -6.33
C GLY A 48 -7.15 6.21 -5.07
N GLY A 49 -7.09 7.37 -4.41
CA GLY A 49 -7.81 7.66 -3.17
C GLY A 49 -9.34 7.81 -3.29
N ILE A 50 -9.89 7.97 -4.51
CA ILE A 50 -11.35 8.12 -4.71
C ILE A 50 -12.12 6.87 -4.24
N LEU A 51 -11.59 5.68 -4.51
CA LEU A 51 -12.21 4.42 -4.12
C LEU A 51 -12.28 4.23 -2.59
N PRO A 52 -11.16 4.33 -1.82
CA PRO A 52 -11.21 4.23 -0.37
C PRO A 52 -11.97 5.41 0.28
N PHE A 53 -11.95 6.60 -0.32
CA PHE A 53 -12.78 7.71 0.14
C PHE A 53 -14.28 7.38 0.08
N GLY A 54 -14.74 6.77 -1.02
CA GLY A 54 -16.12 6.30 -1.16
C GLY A 54 -16.50 5.25 -0.11
N ALA A 55 -15.58 4.33 0.19
CA ALA A 55 -15.80 3.32 1.23
C ALA A 55 -15.91 3.93 2.64
N VAL A 56 -15.04 4.86 3.01
CA VAL A 56 -15.13 5.56 4.32
C VAL A 56 -16.39 6.42 4.41
N PHE A 57 -16.80 7.05 3.31
CA PHE A 57 -18.02 7.85 3.29
C PHE A 57 -19.28 7.01 3.55
N THR A 58 -19.39 5.83 2.93
CA THR A 58 -20.53 4.93 3.17
C THR A 58 -20.54 4.39 4.60
N GLU A 59 -19.37 4.14 5.20
CA GLU A 59 -19.27 3.78 6.62
C GLU A 59 -19.76 4.88 7.55
N LEU A 60 -19.34 6.14 7.32
CA LEU A 60 -19.80 7.28 8.12
C LEU A 60 -21.33 7.46 8.02
N PHE A 61 -21.90 7.27 6.84
CA PHE A 61 -23.34 7.30 6.65
C PHE A 61 -24.05 6.17 7.42
N PHE A 62 -23.49 4.95 7.39
CA PHE A 62 -24.02 3.81 8.14
C PHE A 62 -23.94 4.02 9.65
N ILE A 63 -22.84 4.59 10.15
CA ILE A 63 -22.66 4.92 11.57
C ILE A 63 -23.73 5.93 12.00
N MET A 64 -23.88 7.04 11.27
CA MET A 64 -24.88 8.06 11.58
C MET A 64 -26.31 7.51 11.56
N SER A 65 -26.64 6.68 10.58
CA SER A 65 -27.96 6.04 10.48
C SER A 65 -28.20 5.04 11.63
N SER A 66 -27.19 4.24 11.97
CA SER A 66 -27.29 3.24 13.05
C SER A 66 -27.40 3.87 14.43
N LEU A 67 -26.75 5.03 14.63
CA LEU A 67 -26.90 5.85 15.83
C LEU A 67 -28.34 6.34 16.01
N TRP A 68 -28.98 6.79 14.91
CA TRP A 68 -30.37 7.23 14.94
C TRP A 68 -31.35 6.10 15.26
N LEU A 69 -31.07 4.89 14.76
CA LEU A 69 -31.92 3.70 14.95
C LEU A 69 -31.61 2.91 16.24
N HIS A 70 -30.65 3.36 17.06
CA HIS A 70 -30.17 2.68 18.28
C HIS A 70 -29.71 1.22 18.07
N GLN A 71 -29.23 0.85 16.87
CA GLN A 71 -28.82 -0.51 16.49
C GLN A 71 -27.31 -0.75 16.65
N PHE A 72 -26.76 -0.49 17.84
CA PHE A 72 -25.30 -0.50 18.08
C PHE A 72 -24.62 -1.86 17.89
N TYR A 73 -25.29 -2.96 18.21
CA TYR A 73 -24.70 -4.31 18.15
C TYR A 73 -24.41 -4.77 16.72
N TYR A 74 -25.25 -4.39 15.76
CA TYR A 74 -25.04 -4.71 14.34
C TYR A 74 -23.94 -3.86 13.70
N LEU A 75 -23.72 -2.65 14.22
CA LEU A 75 -22.72 -1.72 13.71
C LEU A 75 -21.29 -2.27 13.84
N PHE A 76 -20.93 -2.85 15.00
CA PHE A 76 -19.55 -3.26 15.26
C PHE A 76 -19.09 -4.42 14.37
N GLY A 77 -19.96 -5.41 14.15
CA GLY A 77 -19.67 -6.55 13.28
C GLY A 77 -19.57 -6.16 11.80
N PHE A 78 -20.48 -5.29 11.35
CA PHE A 78 -20.46 -4.76 9.98
C PHE A 78 -19.22 -3.90 9.72
N LEU A 79 -18.88 -2.99 10.64
CA LEU A 79 -17.71 -2.12 10.53
C LEU A 79 -16.41 -2.94 10.47
N GLY A 80 -16.30 -4.03 11.25
CA GLY A 80 -15.15 -4.92 11.20
C GLY A 80 -14.98 -5.60 9.83
N LEU A 81 -16.07 -6.07 9.24
CA LEU A 81 -16.04 -6.69 7.90
C LEU A 81 -15.65 -5.68 6.83
N VAL A 82 -16.25 -4.49 6.85
CA VAL A 82 -15.95 -3.43 5.88
C VAL A 82 -14.52 -2.92 6.03
N LEU A 83 -14.02 -2.80 7.25
CA LEU A 83 -12.62 -2.44 7.51
C LEU A 83 -11.63 -3.46 6.91
N VAL A 84 -11.95 -4.76 6.96
CA VAL A 84 -11.13 -5.78 6.27
C VAL A 84 -11.16 -5.59 4.76
N ILE A 85 -12.34 -5.34 4.17
CA ILE A 85 -12.45 -5.07 2.73
C ILE A 85 -11.70 -3.79 2.35
N LEU A 86 -11.78 -2.74 3.17
CA LEU A 86 -11.06 -1.48 2.97
C LEU A 86 -9.55 -1.69 2.98
N LEU A 87 -9.01 -2.49 3.91
CA LEU A 87 -7.59 -2.81 3.93
C LEU A 87 -7.15 -3.57 2.67
N VAL A 88 -7.98 -4.51 2.19
CA VAL A 88 -7.70 -5.25 0.96
C VAL A 88 -7.72 -4.33 -0.26
N THR A 89 -8.73 -3.47 -0.40
CA THR A 89 -8.82 -2.55 -1.54
C THR A 89 -7.71 -1.50 -1.52
N CYS A 90 -7.34 -0.95 -0.35
CA CYS A 90 -6.17 -0.08 -0.21
C CYS A 90 -4.88 -0.80 -0.63
N ALA A 91 -4.70 -2.07 -0.23
CA ALA A 91 -3.55 -2.86 -0.64
C ALA A 91 -3.53 -3.10 -2.16
N GLU A 92 -4.67 -3.44 -2.76
CA GLU A 92 -4.79 -3.62 -4.21
C GLU A 92 -4.44 -2.34 -4.99
N ILE A 93 -4.95 -1.19 -4.55
CA ILE A 93 -4.67 0.10 -5.20
C ILE A 93 -3.18 0.44 -5.09
N SER A 94 -2.58 0.28 -3.91
CA SER A 94 -1.15 0.51 -3.71
C SER A 94 -0.29 -0.40 -4.60
N ILE A 95 -0.65 -1.69 -4.72
CA ILE A 95 0.04 -2.66 -5.61
C ILE A 95 -0.14 -2.27 -7.10
N ALA A 96 -1.34 -1.87 -7.51
CA ALA A 96 -1.60 -1.47 -8.89
C ALA A 96 -0.81 -0.21 -9.28
N LEU A 97 -0.80 0.81 -8.42
CA LEU A 97 -0.09 2.06 -8.65
C LEU A 97 1.42 1.84 -8.69
N THR A 98 1.97 1.03 -7.78
CA THR A 98 3.39 0.67 -7.81
C THR A 98 3.76 -0.14 -9.04
N TYR A 99 2.90 -1.04 -9.51
CA TYR A 99 3.10 -1.76 -10.77
C TYR A 99 3.20 -0.80 -11.95
N PHE A 100 2.26 0.15 -12.07
CA PHE A 100 2.31 1.16 -13.13
C PHE A 100 3.57 2.02 -13.04
N GLN A 101 3.99 2.43 -11.83
CA GLN A 101 5.24 3.19 -11.64
C GLN A 101 6.48 2.40 -12.10
N LEU A 102 6.54 1.10 -11.78
CA LEU A 102 7.61 0.20 -12.22
C LEU A 102 7.62 0.02 -13.75
N THR A 103 6.44 -0.07 -14.39
CA THR A 103 6.35 -0.14 -15.86
C THR A 103 6.80 1.15 -16.54
N ALA A 104 6.75 2.28 -15.82
CA ALA A 104 7.24 3.57 -16.28
C ALA A 104 8.74 3.78 -16.05
N GLU A 105 9.49 2.71 -15.72
CA GLU A 105 10.93 2.73 -15.39
C GLU A 105 11.29 3.64 -14.21
N ASP A 106 10.32 4.03 -13.37
CA ASP A 106 10.57 4.78 -12.15
C ASP A 106 10.74 3.84 -10.96
N TYR A 107 11.97 3.76 -10.46
CA TYR A 107 12.37 2.90 -9.35
C TYR A 107 12.23 3.59 -7.99
N THR A 108 11.71 4.82 -7.91
CA THR A 108 11.50 5.56 -6.66
C THR A 108 10.18 5.18 -5.95
N TRP A 109 9.83 3.89 -5.97
CA TRP A 109 8.56 3.37 -5.46
C TRP A 109 8.39 3.46 -3.94
N TRP A 110 9.49 3.46 -3.17
CA TRP A 110 9.45 3.36 -1.71
C TRP A 110 8.60 4.43 -1.01
N TRP A 111 8.65 5.67 -1.49
CA TRP A 111 7.87 6.77 -0.92
C TRP A 111 6.49 6.86 -1.57
N THR A 112 6.41 6.63 -2.89
CA THR A 112 5.14 6.69 -3.61
C THR A 112 4.18 5.60 -3.15
N SER A 113 4.65 4.39 -2.84
CA SER A 113 3.82 3.31 -2.31
C SER A 113 3.21 3.61 -0.94
N PHE A 114 3.84 4.50 -0.17
CA PHE A 114 3.36 4.94 1.14
C PHE A 114 2.36 6.10 1.03
N PHE A 115 2.55 6.98 0.04
CA PHE A 115 1.66 8.12 -0.22
C PHE A 115 0.49 7.79 -1.17
N ALA A 116 0.50 6.60 -1.78
CA ALA A 116 -0.53 6.08 -2.67
C ALA A 116 -1.63 5.34 -1.91
#